data_AF-A0A7L3TJE6-F1
#
_entry.id   AF-A0A7L3TJE6-F1
#
_cell.length_a   1.000
_cell.length_b   1.000
_cell.length_c   1.000
_cell.angle_alpha   90.00
_cell.angle_beta   90.00
_cell.angle_gamma   90.00
#
_symmetry.space_group_name_H-M   'P 1'
#
loop_
_entity.id
_entity.type
_entity.pdbx_description
1 polymer ?
#
loop_
_entity_poly.entity_id
_entity_poly.type
_entity_poly.pdbx_seq_one_letter_code
_entity_poly.pdbx_strand_id
1 'polypeptide(L)'
;SAGTPPSPPTAPPGGGSPRGGRGRCGLRALAVRVRELGLGYPSEETVLFRYCGGGCPAPPTNHGLALARLRPGGGPGGGAGPC
;
A
#
# COMPACT_ATOMS: atom_id res chain seq x y z
N SER A 1 34.26 2.90 31.35
CA SER A 1 33.32 3.87 30.77
C SER A 1 32.55 3.20 29.65
N ALA A 2 31.32 2.76 29.90
CA ALA A 2 30.46 2.17 28.87
C ALA A 2 29.72 3.32 28.16
N GLY A 3 29.99 3.51 26.88
CA GLY A 3 29.30 4.52 26.07
C GLY A 3 27.81 4.18 25.95
N THR A 4 26.96 5.17 26.14
CA THR A 4 25.51 5.06 25.97
C THR A 4 25.19 4.69 24.51
N PRO A 5 24.26 3.75 24.25
CA PRO A 5 23.85 3.44 22.88
C PRO A 5 23.17 4.65 22.22
N PRO A 6 23.30 4.82 20.89
CA PRO A 6 22.62 5.89 20.17
C PRO A 6 21.10 5.68 20.22
N SER A 7 20.36 6.77 20.45
CA SER A 7 18.90 6.76 20.44
C SER A 7 18.34 6.28 19.10
N PRO A 8 17.20 5.57 19.07
CA PRO A 8 16.55 5.20 17.82
C PRO A 8 16.13 6.45 17.04
N PRO A 9 16.13 6.41 15.69
CA PRO A 9 15.67 7.53 14.89
C PRO A 9 14.19 7.78 15.18
N THR A 10 13.86 9.01 15.57
CA THR A 10 12.47 9.47 15.67
C THR A 10 11.78 9.25 14.34
N ALA A 11 10.74 8.40 14.32
CA ALA A 11 9.90 8.21 13.14
C ALA A 11 9.40 9.58 12.67
N PRO A 12 9.44 9.88 11.35
CA PRO A 12 8.85 11.12 10.85
C PRO A 12 7.35 11.13 11.21
N PRO A 13 6.74 12.31 11.40
CA PRO A 13 5.30 12.39 11.53
C PRO A 13 4.71 11.72 10.29
N GLY A 14 3.96 10.63 10.51
CA GLY A 14 3.29 9.91 9.45
C GLY A 14 2.47 10.92 8.67
N GLY A 15 2.87 11.18 7.42
CA GLY A 15 2.07 11.96 6.48
C GLY A 15 0.74 11.24 6.36
N GLY A 16 -0.26 11.75 7.06
CA GLY A 16 -1.59 11.17 7.11
C GLY A 16 -2.11 11.10 5.69
N SER A 17 -2.05 9.91 5.10
CA SER A 17 -2.70 9.67 3.83
C SER A 17 -4.20 9.80 4.09
N PRO A 18 -4.91 10.77 3.48
CA PRO A 18 -6.32 10.91 3.70
C PRO A 18 -6.99 9.69 3.09
N ARG A 19 -7.45 8.78 3.96
CA ARG A 19 -8.38 7.68 3.63
C ARG A 19 -7.80 6.67 2.63
N GLY A 20 -6.91 5.82 3.13
CA GLY A 20 -6.64 4.54 2.48
C GLY A 20 -7.94 3.81 2.16
N GLY A 21 -8.16 3.48 0.88
CA GLY A 21 -9.11 2.46 0.46
C GLY A 21 -10.49 2.88 -0.06
N ARG A 22 -10.79 4.17 -0.32
CA ARG A 22 -12.13 4.57 -0.83
C ARG A 22 -12.17 5.13 -2.26
N GLY A 23 -11.03 5.13 -2.97
CA GLY A 23 -10.93 5.58 -4.37
C GLY A 23 -10.86 4.43 -5.37
N ARG A 24 -11.16 4.72 -6.64
CA ARG A 24 -10.92 3.80 -7.77
C ARG A 24 -9.42 3.46 -7.86
N CYS A 25 -9.09 2.31 -8.44
CA CYS A 25 -7.72 1.93 -8.76
C CYS A 25 -7.09 3.01 -9.64
N GLY A 26 -5.90 3.46 -9.24
CA GLY A 26 -5.17 4.49 -9.96
C GLY A 26 -3.75 4.63 -9.45
N LEU A 27 -2.94 5.35 -10.23
CA LEU A 27 -1.55 5.64 -9.89
C LEU A 27 -1.49 6.68 -8.77
N ARG A 28 -0.69 6.38 -7.76
CA ARG A 28 -0.43 7.21 -6.58
C ARG A 28 1.05 7.51 -6.52
N ALA A 29 1.41 8.57 -5.82
CA ALA A 29 2.80 8.94 -5.59
C ALA A 29 3.00 9.29 -4.11
N LEU A 30 4.17 8.90 -3.58
CA LEU A 30 4.58 9.18 -2.22
C LEU A 30 6.07 9.51 -2.22
N ALA A 31 6.44 10.65 -1.63
CA ALA A 31 7.84 10.95 -1.37
C ALA A 31 8.31 10.09 -0.19
N VAL A 32 9.28 9.21 -0.43
CA VAL A 32 9.84 8.29 0.57
C VAL A 32 11.35 8.29 0.51
N ARG A 33 11.99 8.03 1.65
CA ARG A 33 13.45 7.89 1.71
C ARG A 33 13.84 6.49 1.30
N VAL A 34 14.94 6.35 0.58
CA VAL A 34 15.35 5.05 0.01
C VAL A 34 15.53 3.97 1.10
N ARG A 35 16.08 4.33 2.27
CA ARG A 35 16.20 3.40 3.40
C ARG A 35 14.87 2.83 3.92
N GLU A 36 13.78 3.56 3.73
CA GLU A 36 12.44 3.18 4.22
C GLU A 36 11.76 2.15 3.33
N LEU A 37 12.29 1.92 2.12
CA LEU A 37 11.82 0.88 1.22
C LEU A 37 12.17 -0.54 1.72
N GLY A 38 13.05 -0.67 2.72
CA GLY A 38 13.40 -1.96 3.31
C GLY A 38 14.26 -2.86 2.41
N LEU A 39 14.95 -2.28 1.42
CA LEU A 39 15.77 -3.00 0.43
C LEU A 39 17.25 -3.15 0.85
N GLY A 40 17.62 -2.69 2.05
CA GLY A 40 19.01 -2.77 2.56
C GLY A 40 19.93 -1.62 2.15
N TYR A 41 19.43 -0.58 1.50
CA TYR A 41 20.20 0.62 1.14
C TYR A 41 20.14 1.69 2.23
N PRO A 42 21.25 2.06 2.89
CA PRO A 42 21.26 3.10 3.93
C PRO A 42 21.36 4.51 3.32
N SER A 43 20.46 4.87 2.41
CA SER A 43 20.45 6.18 1.74
C SER A 43 19.41 7.15 2.33
N GLU A 44 19.83 8.41 2.46
CA GLU A 44 18.98 9.55 2.87
C GLU A 44 18.27 10.23 1.70
N GLU A 45 18.55 9.82 0.47
CA GLU A 45 17.90 10.35 -0.73
C GLU A 45 16.38 10.11 -0.68
N THR A 46 15.61 11.13 -1.05
CA THR A 46 14.15 11.06 -1.14
C THR A 46 13.73 10.90 -2.59
N VAL A 47 12.99 9.84 -2.89
CA VAL A 47 12.49 9.54 -4.23
C VAL A 47 10.96 9.65 -4.27
N LEU A 48 10.42 9.97 -5.45
CA LEU A 48 8.98 9.95 -5.69
C LEU A 48 8.54 8.53 -6.07
N PHE A 49 8.16 7.73 -5.07
CA PHE A 49 7.70 6.36 -5.28
C PHE A 49 6.27 6.34 -5.82
N ARG A 50 6.07 5.65 -6.95
CA ARG A 50 4.76 5.50 -7.59
C ARG A 50 4.24 4.09 -7.45
N TYR A 51 2.96 3.97 -7.14
CA TYR A 51 2.29 2.68 -6.95
C TYR A 51 0.82 2.73 -7.36
N CYS A 52 0.25 1.59 -7.72
CA CYS A 52 -1.19 1.47 -7.97
C CYS A 52 -1.93 1.16 -6.66
N GLY A 53 -3.05 1.81 -6.41
CA GLY A 53 -3.88 1.49 -5.25
C GLY A 53 -5.31 2.01 -5.35
N GLY A 54 -6.24 1.32 -4.68
CA GLY A 54 -7.68 1.59 -4.72
C GLY A 54 -8.48 0.33 -5.07
N GLY A 55 -9.81 0.44 -5.07
CA GLY A 55 -10.69 -0.66 -5.50
C GLY A 55 -10.89 -0.67 -7.01
N CYS A 56 -11.09 -1.85 -7.61
CA CYS A 56 -11.34 -2.02 -9.04
C CYS A 56 -12.85 -2.21 -9.30
N PRO A 57 -13.63 -1.15 -9.60
CA PRO A 57 -15.05 -1.28 -9.95
C PRO A 57 -15.19 -1.77 -11.40
N ALA A 58 -14.78 -3.02 -11.64
CA ALA A 58 -14.95 -3.68 -12.93
C ALA A 58 -16.31 -4.40 -12.96
N PRO A 59 -16.95 -4.51 -14.14
CA PRO A 59 -18.10 -5.40 -14.29
C PRO A 59 -17.69 -6.84 -13.95
N PRO A 60 -18.58 -7.63 -13.33
CA PRO A 60 -18.27 -8.99 -12.93
C PRO A 60 -17.90 -9.84 -14.15
N THR A 61 -16.77 -10.53 -14.08
CA THR A 61 -16.35 -11.50 -15.10
C THR A 61 -16.92 -12.88 -14.78
N ASN A 62 -17.05 -13.76 -15.78
CA ASN A 62 -17.47 -15.15 -15.55
C ASN A 62 -16.60 -15.85 -14.50
N HIS A 63 -15.28 -15.57 -14.50
CA HIS A 63 -14.35 -16.08 -13.50
C HIS A 63 -14.65 -15.54 -12.10
N GLY A 64 -14.86 -14.22 -11.96
CA GLY A 64 -15.22 -13.59 -10.69
C GLY A 64 -16.54 -14.11 -10.13
N LEU A 65 -17.52 -14.35 -10.99
CA LEU A 65 -18.82 -14.95 -10.64
C LEU A 65 -18.68 -16.41 -10.19
N ALA A 66 -17.85 -17.21 -10.88
CA ALA A 66 -17.57 -18.59 -10.48
C ALA A 66 -16.89 -18.63 -9.10
N LEU A 67 -15.87 -17.80 -8.87
CA LEU A 67 -15.20 -17.71 -7.57
C LEU A 67 -16.15 -17.24 -6.44
N ALA A 68 -17.04 -16.28 -6.72
CA ALA A 68 -18.05 -15.82 -5.77
C ALA A 68 -19.00 -16.94 -5.33
N ARG A 69 -19.32 -17.87 -6.23
CA ARG A 69 -20.15 -19.05 -5.93
C ARG A 69 -19.39 -20.12 -5.14
N LEU A 70 -18.09 -20.29 -5.43
CA LEU A 70 -17.24 -21.28 -4.77
C LEU A 70 -16.77 -20.84 -3.38
N ARG A 71 -16.71 -19.53 -3.11
CA ARG A 71 -16.28 -18.98 -1.82
C ARG A 71 -17.37 -18.08 -1.19
N PRO A 72 -18.15 -18.61 -0.24
CA PRO A 72 -19.13 -17.80 0.50
C PRO A 72 -18.45 -16.58 1.12
N GLY A 73 -18.92 -15.38 0.79
CA GLY A 73 -18.35 -14.09 1.22
C GLY A 73 -17.64 -13.29 0.11
N GLY A 74 -17.43 -13.86 -1.07
CA GLY A 74 -16.96 -13.12 -2.25
C GLY A 74 -18.11 -12.49 -3.02
N GLY A 75 -18.63 -11.34 -2.58
CA GLY A 75 -19.73 -10.66 -3.30
C GLY A 75 -19.29 -10.08 -4.66
N PRO A 76 -20.17 -10.09 -5.69
CA PRO A 76 -19.86 -9.60 -7.05
C PRO A 76 -19.63 -8.08 -7.17
N GLY A 77 -19.69 -7.34 -6.05
CA GLY A 77 -19.43 -5.89 -5.99
C GLY A 77 -18.59 -5.46 -4.78
N GLY A 78 -17.96 -6.40 -4.07
CA GLY A 78 -17.18 -6.15 -2.85
C GLY A 78 -15.75 -6.69 -2.91
N GLY A 79 -15.28 -7.06 -4.10
CA GLY A 79 -13.93 -7.57 -4.29
C GLY A 79 -12.91 -6.44 -4.17
N ALA A 80 -12.35 -6.26 -2.98
CA ALA A 80 -10.98 -5.79 -2.82
C ALA A 80 -9.97 -6.84 -3.34
N GLY A 81 -10.27 -7.45 -4.50
CA GLY A 81 -9.32 -8.26 -5.23
C GLY A 81 -8.38 -7.34 -6.00
N PRO A 82 -7.14 -7.79 -6.27
CA PRO A 82 -6.32 -7.09 -7.24
C PRO A 82 -7.11 -7.01 -8.55
N CYS A 83 -7.05 -5.86 -9.21
CA CYS A 83 -7.09 -5.86 -10.66
C CYS A 83 -6.13 -6.98 -11.14
#